data_AF-A0A6A5UL92-F1
#
_entry.id   AF-A0A6A5UL92-F1
#
_cell.length_a   1.000
_cell.length_b   1.000
_cell.length_c   1.000
_cell.angle_alpha   90.00
_cell.angle_beta   90.00
_cell.angle_gamma   90.00
#
_symmetry.space_group_name_H-M   'P 1'
#
loop_
_entity.id
_entity.type
_entity.pdbx_description
1 polymer ?
#
loop_
_entity_poly.entity_id
_entity_poly.type
_entity_poly.pdbx_seq_one_letter_code
_entity_poly.pdbx_strand_id
1 'polypeptide(L)'
;MDALDRRNNALNLNNPGNTVNGGTAQIAITTHGSDWYFAVCAVMTVAGFAFMGLAMRKPRHQRIFHYITSAVMFTAAIAYFTMGSNLGFTPIGVEFPRSNPKVAGQFREIFYVRYIDWVITTPLLLLDLMLTAGMPWPTILFVIFVDEVMIITGLIGALVVSRYKWGYFAFGCFALFYIIYHLAWESRRNASRYGADVGRAFLLCGSLTSILWIVYPIAWGVCEGGNVIAPDSEAVFYGVLDLLAKPVFGALLIWGHRNIEPSRLGLRIHDYDNVATDDAVHKKRPQNDYGTSAGASTSGTAPAATAPTEVLGGNTSAHPTHNV
;
A
#
# COMPACT_ATOMS: atom_id res chain seq x y z
N MET A 1 28.52 41.59 1.32
CA MET A 1 28.34 40.15 1.07
C MET A 1 27.03 39.76 1.72
N ASP A 2 25.91 39.82 1.00
CA ASP A 2 24.59 39.34 1.47
C ASP A 2 24.01 38.42 0.39
N ALA A 3 24.65 37.27 0.19
CA ALA A 3 24.36 36.36 -0.91
C ALA A 3 23.42 35.19 -0.54
N LEU A 4 22.62 35.33 0.53
CA LEU A 4 21.57 34.37 0.89
C LEU A 4 20.35 35.08 1.46
N ASP A 5 19.77 35.99 0.68
CA ASP A 5 18.44 36.48 0.99
C ASP A 5 17.45 35.30 0.90
N ARG A 6 16.57 35.15 1.90
CA ARG A 6 15.70 33.97 2.01
C ARG A 6 14.58 34.08 0.97
N ARG A 7 14.75 33.43 -0.19
CA ARG A 7 13.91 33.63 -1.39
C ARG A 7 12.56 32.90 -1.40
N ASN A 8 12.14 32.27 -0.30
CA ASN A 8 10.82 31.64 -0.29
C ASN A 8 9.71 32.70 -0.18
N ASN A 9 9.05 32.95 -1.31
CA ASN A 9 7.91 33.87 -1.44
C ASN A 9 6.59 33.15 -1.74
N ALA A 10 6.51 31.83 -1.54
CA ALA A 10 5.36 31.01 -1.93
C ALA A 10 4.03 31.51 -1.34
N LEU A 11 4.03 31.88 -0.05
CA LEU A 11 2.84 32.40 0.64
C LEU A 11 2.34 33.72 0.04
N ASN A 12 3.26 34.57 -0.45
CA ASN A 12 2.90 35.85 -1.07
C ASN A 12 2.41 35.67 -2.50
N LEU A 13 2.95 34.68 -3.22
CA LEU A 13 2.66 34.47 -4.63
C LEU A 13 1.34 33.72 -4.86
N ASN A 14 1.14 32.61 -4.15
CA ASN A 14 0.11 31.64 -4.53
C ASN A 14 -1.23 31.90 -3.84
N ASN A 15 -1.22 32.26 -2.56
CA ASN A 15 -2.42 32.54 -1.78
C ASN A 15 -2.17 33.69 -0.80
N PRO A 16 -2.02 34.94 -1.32
CA PRO A 16 -1.75 36.09 -0.47
C PRO A 16 -2.87 36.24 0.57
N GLY A 17 -2.48 36.23 1.85
CA GLY A 17 -3.43 36.30 2.97
C GLY A 17 -4.14 34.98 3.29
N ASN A 18 -3.74 33.85 2.70
CA ASN A 18 -4.34 32.52 2.91
C ASN A 18 -5.85 32.47 2.60
N THR A 19 -6.25 33.16 1.53
CA THR A 19 -7.62 33.20 1.06
C THR A 19 -7.82 32.27 -0.14
N VAL A 20 -8.71 31.28 0.01
CA VAL A 20 -9.13 30.40 -1.09
C VAL A 20 -10.64 30.14 -1.00
N ASN A 21 -11.30 29.97 -2.14
CA ASN A 21 -12.75 29.68 -2.22
C ASN A 21 -13.63 30.65 -1.41
N GLY A 22 -13.23 31.92 -1.29
CA GLY A 22 -13.97 32.95 -0.57
C GLY A 22 -13.82 32.92 0.96
N GLY A 23 -13.00 32.03 1.52
CA GLY A 23 -12.65 31.99 2.94
C GLY A 23 -11.20 32.36 3.19
N THR A 24 -10.89 32.90 4.36
CA THR A 24 -9.52 33.25 4.80
C THR A 24 -9.13 32.45 6.02
N ALA A 25 -8.06 31.67 5.95
CA ALA A 25 -7.50 30.97 7.09
C ALA A 25 -6.62 31.91 7.92
N GLN A 26 -7.05 32.24 9.15
CA GLN A 26 -6.22 33.04 10.08
C GLN A 26 -5.18 32.17 10.80
N ILE A 27 -5.50 30.89 10.99
CA ILE A 27 -4.59 29.91 11.57
C ILE A 27 -3.98 29.14 10.41
N ALA A 28 -2.82 29.61 9.95
CA ALA A 28 -2.15 29.12 8.76
C ALA A 28 -0.63 29.00 8.94
N ILE A 29 0.05 28.30 8.03
CA ILE A 29 1.50 28.18 8.01
C ILE A 29 2.15 29.55 7.79
N THR A 30 3.38 29.66 8.26
CA THR A 30 4.28 30.75 7.90
C THR A 30 5.27 30.28 6.82
N THR A 31 6.20 31.16 6.44
CA THR A 31 7.34 30.78 5.60
C THR A 31 8.17 29.65 6.21
N HIS A 32 8.15 29.47 7.54
CA HIS A 32 8.84 28.35 8.20
C HIS A 32 8.19 27.00 7.89
N GLY A 33 6.87 26.89 7.95
CA GLY A 33 6.15 25.67 7.57
C GLY A 33 6.34 25.35 6.08
N SER A 34 6.30 26.39 5.23
CA SER A 34 6.56 26.26 3.78
C SER A 34 7.99 25.77 3.48
N ASP A 35 9.02 26.36 4.09
CA ASP A 35 10.41 25.92 3.96
C ASP A 35 10.57 24.45 4.37
N TRP A 36 9.93 24.05 5.47
CA TRP A 36 9.96 22.66 5.94
C TRP A 36 9.32 21.70 4.95
N TYR A 37 8.15 22.03 4.39
CA TYR A 37 7.51 21.20 3.38
C TYR A 37 8.37 21.06 2.11
N PHE A 38 9.05 22.12 1.66
CA PHE A 38 10.00 22.00 0.55
C PHE A 38 11.21 21.14 0.88
N ALA A 39 11.73 21.18 2.12
CA ALA A 39 12.79 20.30 2.55
C ALA A 39 12.37 18.83 2.51
N VAL A 40 11.17 18.50 3.01
CA VAL A 40 10.62 17.14 2.95
C VAL A 40 10.40 16.72 1.49
N CYS A 41 9.86 17.60 0.64
CA CYS A 41 9.73 17.36 -0.80
C CYS A 41 11.06 16.93 -1.42
N ALA A 42 12.15 17.66 -1.16
CA ALA A 42 13.47 17.35 -1.71
C ALA A 42 13.96 15.97 -1.25
N VAL A 43 13.77 15.62 0.02
CA VAL A 43 14.13 14.29 0.54
C VAL A 43 13.33 13.19 -0.15
N MET A 44 12.01 13.36 -0.29
CA MET A 44 11.14 12.39 -0.99
C MET A 44 11.57 12.23 -2.45
N THR A 45 11.84 13.32 -3.17
CA THR A 45 12.32 13.27 -4.55
C THR A 45 13.63 12.51 -4.69
N VAL A 46 14.62 12.81 -3.84
CA VAL A 46 15.92 12.13 -3.87
C VAL A 46 15.76 10.64 -3.53
N ALA A 47 14.96 10.30 -2.52
CA ALA A 47 14.69 8.90 -2.18
C ALA A 47 14.01 8.15 -3.33
N GLY A 48 13.04 8.76 -4.01
CA GLY A 48 12.34 8.16 -5.16
C GLY A 48 13.30 7.84 -6.30
N PHE A 49 14.18 8.77 -6.66
CA PHE A 49 15.21 8.49 -7.67
C PHE A 49 16.25 7.47 -7.20
N ALA A 50 16.62 7.46 -5.91
CA ALA A 50 17.53 6.47 -5.36
C ALA A 50 16.95 5.05 -5.44
N PHE A 51 15.68 4.86 -5.07
CA PHE A 51 15.00 3.56 -5.16
C PHE A 51 14.85 3.09 -6.61
N MET A 52 14.53 4.00 -7.54
CA MET A 52 14.53 3.71 -8.97
C MET A 52 15.93 3.33 -9.48
N GLY A 53 16.96 4.04 -9.02
CA GLY A 53 18.37 3.75 -9.29
C GLY A 53 18.79 2.35 -8.85
N LEU A 54 18.34 1.94 -7.65
CA LEU A 54 18.55 0.58 -7.14
C LEU A 54 17.78 -0.46 -7.95
N ALA A 55 16.56 -0.15 -8.40
CA ALA A 55 15.75 -1.03 -9.23
C ALA A 55 16.48 -1.42 -10.54
N MET A 56 17.20 -0.48 -11.15
CA MET A 56 17.95 -0.72 -12.38
C MET A 56 19.05 -1.79 -12.23
N ARG A 57 19.51 -2.07 -11.01
CA ARG A 57 20.51 -3.12 -10.72
C ARG A 57 19.89 -4.52 -10.56
N LYS A 58 18.57 -4.64 -10.61
CA LYS A 58 17.84 -5.92 -10.47
C LYS A 58 17.20 -6.32 -11.81
N PRO A 59 17.01 -7.63 -12.09
CA PRO A 59 16.17 -8.09 -13.19
C PRO A 59 14.75 -7.53 -13.09
N ARG A 60 14.05 -7.33 -14.22
CA ARG A 60 12.74 -6.64 -14.26
C ARG A 60 11.71 -7.28 -13.35
N HIS A 61 11.62 -8.61 -13.36
CA HIS A 61 10.71 -9.39 -12.51
C HIS A 61 11.01 -9.30 -10.99
N GLN A 62 12.09 -8.65 -10.56
CA GLN A 62 12.43 -8.45 -9.14
C GLN A 62 12.21 -7.01 -8.64
N ARG A 63 11.73 -6.10 -9.52
CA ARG A 63 11.69 -4.66 -9.22
C ARG A 63 10.42 -4.19 -8.49
N ILE A 64 9.44 -5.07 -8.25
CA ILE A 64 8.12 -4.70 -7.72
C ILE A 64 8.20 -3.81 -6.48
N PHE A 65 8.92 -4.21 -5.43
CA PHE A 65 9.07 -3.43 -4.20
C PHE A 65 9.79 -2.09 -4.44
N HIS A 66 10.69 -2.01 -5.42
CA HIS A 66 11.37 -0.74 -5.75
C HIS A 66 10.42 0.21 -6.47
N TYR A 67 9.56 -0.30 -7.36
CA TYR A 67 8.58 0.51 -8.07
C TYR A 67 7.48 1.01 -7.13
N ILE A 68 6.96 0.16 -6.24
CA ILE A 68 5.96 0.57 -5.24
C ILE A 68 6.54 1.64 -4.32
N THR A 69 7.71 1.39 -3.70
CA THR A 69 8.37 2.39 -2.84
C THR A 69 8.72 3.69 -3.58
N SER A 70 9.17 3.62 -4.83
CA SER A 70 9.42 4.83 -5.65
C SER A 70 8.14 5.60 -5.93
N ALA A 71 7.03 4.91 -6.23
CA ALA A 71 5.73 5.54 -6.42
C ALA A 71 5.27 6.26 -5.15
N VAL A 72 5.45 5.65 -3.98
CA VAL A 72 5.20 6.30 -2.68
C VAL A 72 6.00 7.59 -2.54
N MET A 73 7.29 7.56 -2.88
CA MET A 73 8.16 8.74 -2.78
C MET A 73 7.73 9.86 -3.74
N PHE A 74 7.41 9.55 -4.99
CA PHE A 74 7.05 10.57 -5.97
C PHE A 74 5.69 11.20 -5.68
N THR A 75 4.71 10.40 -5.25
CA THR A 75 3.41 10.93 -4.82
C THR A 75 3.58 11.87 -3.62
N ALA A 76 4.34 11.45 -2.60
CA ALA A 76 4.62 12.29 -1.44
C ALA A 76 5.36 13.57 -1.85
N ALA A 77 6.37 13.49 -2.72
CA ALA A 77 7.09 14.67 -3.20
C ALA A 77 6.14 15.71 -3.84
N ILE A 78 5.19 15.28 -4.68
CA ILE A 78 4.21 16.17 -5.30
C ILE A 78 3.30 16.83 -4.25
N ALA A 79 2.83 16.07 -3.27
CA ALA A 79 1.98 16.60 -2.21
C ALA A 79 2.74 17.60 -1.31
N TYR A 80 3.98 17.27 -0.92
CA TYR A 80 4.84 18.17 -0.16
C TYR A 80 5.24 19.42 -0.93
N PHE A 81 5.48 19.31 -2.24
CA PHE A 81 5.65 20.48 -3.11
C PHE A 81 4.40 21.38 -3.10
N THR A 82 3.21 20.78 -3.17
CA THR A 82 1.94 21.51 -3.15
C THR A 82 1.74 22.24 -1.81
N MET A 83 1.95 21.56 -0.67
CA MET A 83 1.87 22.18 0.66
C MET A 83 2.94 23.26 0.86
N GLY A 84 4.19 23.00 0.45
CA GLY A 84 5.27 23.98 0.49
C GLY A 84 4.98 25.22 -0.35
N SER A 85 4.29 25.04 -1.47
CA SER A 85 3.81 26.13 -2.32
C SER A 85 2.61 26.88 -1.74
N ASN A 86 2.16 26.56 -0.52
CA ASN A 86 0.93 27.08 0.10
C ASN A 86 -0.31 26.83 -0.77
N LEU A 87 -0.39 25.68 -1.44
CA LEU A 87 -1.50 25.26 -2.29
C LEU A 87 -2.20 24.03 -1.68
N GLY A 88 -3.38 23.69 -2.18
CA GLY A 88 -4.06 22.44 -1.80
C GLY A 88 -4.60 22.42 -0.37
N PHE A 89 -4.97 23.59 0.16
CA PHE A 89 -5.67 23.73 1.44
C PHE A 89 -7.07 24.34 1.26
N THR A 90 -7.89 24.23 2.29
CA THR A 90 -9.14 25.00 2.42
C THR A 90 -9.31 25.51 3.86
N PRO A 91 -9.86 26.72 4.09
CA PRO A 91 -10.16 27.21 5.43
C PRO A 91 -11.38 26.49 6.01
N ILE A 92 -11.26 25.96 7.21
CA ILE A 92 -12.34 25.29 7.95
C ILE A 92 -12.50 25.93 9.32
N GLY A 93 -13.75 26.14 9.72
CA GLY A 93 -14.09 26.70 11.04
C GLY A 93 -13.59 25.80 12.16
N VAL A 94 -12.91 26.39 13.15
CA VAL A 94 -12.42 25.63 14.31
C VAL A 94 -13.56 25.33 15.28
N GLU A 95 -13.64 24.09 15.77
CA GLU A 95 -14.59 23.70 16.82
C GLU A 95 -14.17 24.29 18.18
N PHE A 96 -12.86 24.36 18.43
CA PHE A 96 -12.27 24.80 19.68
C PHE A 96 -11.44 26.08 19.48
N PRO A 97 -12.02 27.27 19.70
CA PRO A 97 -11.27 28.52 19.73
C PRO A 97 -10.20 28.47 20.83
N ARG A 98 -9.02 29.01 20.54
CA ARG A 98 -7.88 29.07 21.46
C ARG A 98 -7.41 30.50 21.67
N SER A 99 -6.90 30.77 22.87
CA SER A 99 -6.31 32.07 23.23
C SER A 99 -4.83 32.19 22.83
N ASN A 100 -4.14 31.07 22.56
CA ASN A 100 -2.75 31.07 22.10
C ASN A 100 -2.68 31.76 20.72
N PRO A 101 -1.87 32.83 20.56
CA PRO A 101 -1.79 33.59 19.30
C PRO A 101 -1.45 32.76 18.07
N LYS A 102 -0.72 31.64 18.22
CA LYS A 102 -0.33 30.77 17.09
C LYS A 102 -1.47 29.90 16.55
N VAL A 103 -2.57 29.80 17.29
CA VAL A 103 -3.78 29.01 16.95
C VAL A 103 -5.06 29.79 17.22
N ALA A 104 -4.96 31.12 17.32
CA ALA A 104 -6.08 32.02 17.52
C ALA A 104 -6.67 32.42 16.16
N GLY A 105 -7.98 32.26 15.99
CA GLY A 105 -8.68 32.53 14.74
C GLY A 105 -9.98 31.74 14.65
N GLN A 106 -10.79 32.06 13.63
CA GLN A 106 -12.05 31.36 13.39
C GLN A 106 -11.87 30.24 12.37
N PHE A 107 -11.00 30.44 11.38
CA PHE A 107 -10.72 29.46 10.34
C PHE A 107 -9.26 29.01 10.40
N ARG A 108 -9.09 27.69 10.34
CA ARG A 108 -7.81 27.01 10.22
C ARG A 108 -7.64 26.50 8.80
N GLU A 109 -6.44 26.62 8.26
CA GLU A 109 -6.10 25.94 7.02
C GLU A 109 -6.09 24.43 7.21
N ILE A 110 -6.70 23.70 6.28
CA ILE A 110 -6.66 22.24 6.26
C ILE A 110 -6.09 21.83 4.92
N PHE A 111 -4.86 21.30 4.91
CA PHE A 111 -4.20 20.78 3.71
C PHE A 111 -4.83 19.45 3.29
N TYR A 112 -5.95 19.51 2.57
CA TYR A 112 -6.63 18.32 2.06
C TYR A 112 -5.73 17.51 1.11
N VAL A 113 -4.74 18.14 0.47
CA VAL A 113 -3.74 17.45 -0.38
C VAL A 113 -2.95 16.39 0.38
N ARG A 114 -2.79 16.52 1.71
CA ARG A 114 -2.18 15.48 2.55
C ARG A 114 -2.95 14.16 2.51
N TYR A 115 -4.27 14.25 2.49
CA TYR A 115 -5.11 13.06 2.38
C TYR A 115 -5.11 12.49 0.96
N ILE A 116 -4.88 13.32 -0.06
CA ILE A 116 -4.65 12.87 -1.44
C ILE A 116 -3.31 12.15 -1.58
N ASP A 117 -2.27 12.56 -0.85
CA ASP A 117 -1.06 11.73 -0.70
C ASP A 117 -1.42 10.39 -0.08
N TRP A 118 -2.05 10.40 1.10
CA TRP A 118 -2.29 9.18 1.85
C TRP A 118 -3.20 8.18 1.14
N VAL A 119 -4.24 8.63 0.46
CA VAL A 119 -5.15 7.75 -0.31
C VAL A 119 -4.41 6.96 -1.40
N ILE A 120 -3.23 7.41 -1.81
CA ILE A 120 -2.37 6.69 -2.75
C ILE A 120 -1.26 5.95 -2.01
N THR A 121 -0.62 6.59 -1.02
CA THR A 121 0.60 6.06 -0.41
C THR A 121 0.36 5.04 0.68
N THR A 122 -0.71 5.14 1.48
CA THR A 122 -0.99 4.15 2.53
C THR A 122 -1.39 2.79 1.95
N PRO A 123 -2.19 2.69 0.86
CA PRO A 123 -2.43 1.41 0.18
C PRO A 123 -1.15 0.78 -0.38
N LEU A 124 -0.25 1.59 -0.94
CA LEU A 124 1.02 1.11 -1.50
C LEU A 124 1.97 0.60 -0.41
N LEU A 125 2.06 1.29 0.74
CA LEU A 125 2.82 0.82 1.91
C LEU A 125 2.27 -0.50 2.46
N LEU A 126 0.94 -0.64 2.52
CA LEU A 126 0.29 -1.88 2.92
C LEU A 126 0.51 -2.98 1.88
N LEU A 127 0.45 -2.66 0.59
CA LEU A 127 0.73 -3.62 -0.48
C LEU A 127 2.14 -4.18 -0.33
N ASP A 128 3.16 -3.34 -0.11
CA ASP A 128 4.53 -3.79 0.15
C ASP A 128 4.61 -4.78 1.33
N LEU A 129 3.94 -4.48 2.45
CA LEU A 129 3.90 -5.36 3.62
C LEU A 129 3.15 -6.66 3.36
N MET A 130 1.96 -6.58 2.77
CA MET A 130 1.12 -7.76 2.55
C MET A 130 1.74 -8.71 1.52
N LEU A 131 2.39 -8.16 0.48
CA LEU A 131 3.19 -8.93 -0.47
C LEU A 131 4.40 -9.57 0.20
N THR A 132 5.08 -8.85 1.09
CA THR A 132 6.17 -9.40 1.90
C THR A 132 5.69 -10.56 2.78
N ALA A 133 4.48 -10.46 3.33
CA ALA A 133 3.87 -11.51 4.11
C ALA A 133 3.29 -12.65 3.27
N GLY A 134 3.29 -12.56 1.94
CA GLY A 134 2.68 -13.56 1.05
C GLY A 134 1.19 -13.77 1.34
N MET A 135 0.47 -12.68 1.65
CA MET A 135 -0.97 -12.72 1.93
C MET A 135 -1.77 -12.98 0.65
N PRO A 136 -2.93 -13.67 0.74
CA PRO A 136 -3.77 -13.90 -0.43
C PRO A 136 -4.44 -12.60 -0.90
N TRP A 137 -4.61 -12.46 -2.22
CA TRP A 137 -5.16 -11.25 -2.86
C TRP A 137 -6.48 -10.75 -2.25
N PRO A 138 -7.49 -11.60 -1.92
CA PRO A 138 -8.71 -11.13 -1.27
C PRO A 138 -8.43 -10.40 0.06
N THR A 139 -7.51 -10.89 0.87
CA THR A 139 -7.11 -10.23 2.13
C THR A 139 -6.38 -8.93 1.84
N ILE A 140 -5.48 -8.90 0.86
CA ILE A 140 -4.76 -7.67 0.44
C ILE A 140 -5.77 -6.58 0.07
N LEU A 141 -6.70 -6.90 -0.84
CA LEU A 141 -7.69 -5.96 -1.33
C LEU A 141 -8.63 -5.48 -0.23
N PHE A 142 -9.03 -6.37 0.69
CA PHE A 142 -9.88 -5.98 1.81
C PHE A 142 -9.15 -5.08 2.82
N VAL A 143 -7.89 -5.39 3.15
CA VAL A 143 -7.07 -4.54 4.03
C VAL A 143 -6.83 -3.17 3.40
N ILE A 144 -6.59 -3.10 2.08
CA ILE A 144 -6.51 -1.83 1.34
C ILE A 144 -7.86 -1.08 1.41
N PHE A 145 -8.99 -1.75 1.21
CA PHE A 145 -10.29 -1.09 1.34
C PHE A 145 -10.51 -0.51 2.75
N VAL A 146 -10.11 -1.23 3.81
CA VAL A 146 -10.19 -0.70 5.18
C VAL A 146 -9.27 0.51 5.37
N ASP A 147 -8.10 0.52 4.74
CA ASP A 147 -7.20 1.68 4.70
C ASP A 147 -7.83 2.88 3.99
N GLU A 148 -8.51 2.68 2.86
CA GLU A 148 -9.29 3.74 2.19
C GLU A 148 -10.35 4.33 3.12
N VAL A 149 -11.09 3.49 3.85
CA VAL A 149 -12.06 3.95 4.86
C VAL A 149 -11.37 4.81 5.92
N MET A 150 -10.19 4.42 6.39
CA MET A 150 -9.42 5.19 7.36
C MET A 150 -9.04 6.58 6.83
N ILE A 151 -8.50 6.68 5.62
CA ILE A 151 -8.07 7.96 5.04
C ILE A 151 -9.27 8.86 4.69
N ILE A 152 -10.31 8.29 4.06
CA ILE A 152 -11.50 9.05 3.65
C ILE A 152 -12.23 9.61 4.87
N THR A 153 -12.40 8.82 5.93
CA THR A 153 -13.03 9.30 7.17
C THR A 153 -12.17 10.37 7.86
N GLY A 154 -10.84 10.21 7.87
CA GLY A 154 -9.92 11.25 8.35
C GLY A 154 -10.07 12.58 7.60
N LEU A 155 -10.15 12.55 6.27
CA LEU A 155 -10.36 13.74 5.44
C LEU A 155 -11.72 14.37 5.73
N ILE A 156 -12.80 13.59 5.71
CA ILE A 156 -14.14 14.10 5.98
C ILE A 156 -14.19 14.74 7.37
N GLY A 157 -13.61 14.09 8.38
CA GLY A 157 -13.50 14.63 9.73
C GLY A 157 -12.77 15.97 9.76
N ALA A 158 -11.68 16.13 9.00
CA ALA A 158 -10.90 17.37 8.97
C ALA A 158 -11.68 18.54 8.34
N LEU A 159 -12.63 18.24 7.45
CA LEU A 159 -13.48 19.22 6.77
C LEU A 159 -14.79 19.51 7.52
N VAL A 160 -15.18 18.66 8.47
CA VAL A 160 -16.39 18.87 9.28
C VAL A 160 -16.10 19.86 10.41
N VAL A 161 -16.88 20.94 10.49
CA VAL A 161 -16.76 21.97 11.54
C VAL A 161 -17.36 21.49 12.88
N SER A 162 -18.48 20.78 12.82
CA SER A 162 -19.23 20.38 14.01
C SER A 162 -18.56 19.22 14.76
N ARG A 163 -19.04 18.95 15.98
CA ARG A 163 -18.61 17.82 16.81
C ARG A 163 -18.72 16.45 16.12
N TYR A 164 -19.48 16.35 15.02
CA TYR A 164 -19.60 15.11 14.24
C TYR A 164 -18.26 14.66 13.64
N LYS A 165 -17.24 15.55 13.53
CA LYS A 165 -15.89 15.16 13.12
C LYS A 165 -15.31 14.01 13.95
N TRP A 166 -15.65 13.94 15.24
CA TRP A 166 -15.17 12.90 16.15
C TRP A 166 -15.79 11.52 15.87
N GLY A 167 -16.97 11.47 15.23
CA GLY A 167 -17.54 10.22 14.73
C GLY A 167 -16.71 9.65 13.58
N TYR A 168 -16.32 10.49 12.62
CA TYR A 168 -15.42 10.10 11.54
C TYR A 168 -14.03 9.69 12.07
N PHE A 169 -13.50 10.44 13.04
CA PHE A 169 -12.26 10.06 13.73
C PHE A 169 -12.35 8.66 14.37
N ALA A 170 -13.47 8.35 15.05
CA ALA A 170 -13.68 7.05 15.65
C ALA A 170 -13.75 5.91 14.59
N PHE A 171 -14.43 6.14 13.47
CA PHE A 171 -14.46 5.18 12.36
C PHE A 171 -13.06 4.93 11.79
N GLY A 172 -12.27 5.99 11.58
CA GLY A 172 -10.88 5.89 11.13
C GLY A 172 -10.00 5.12 12.13
N CYS A 173 -10.12 5.40 13.43
CA CYS A 173 -9.40 4.66 14.47
C CYS A 173 -9.79 3.16 14.51
N PHE A 174 -11.06 2.82 14.28
CA PHE A 174 -11.50 1.43 14.22
C PHE A 174 -10.93 0.71 12.98
N ALA A 175 -10.91 1.38 11.83
CA ALA A 175 -10.24 0.88 10.63
C ALA A 175 -8.74 0.66 10.86
N LEU A 176 -8.07 1.63 11.51
CA LEU A 176 -6.66 1.49 11.90
C LEU A 176 -6.45 0.28 12.82
N PHE A 177 -7.31 0.06 13.82
CA PHE A 177 -7.19 -1.10 14.71
C PHE A 177 -7.20 -2.43 13.93
N TYR A 178 -8.05 -2.56 12.92
CA TYR A 178 -8.09 -3.73 12.04
C TYR A 178 -6.79 -3.91 11.24
N ILE A 179 -6.24 -2.82 10.71
CA ILE A 179 -4.95 -2.85 9.98
C ILE A 179 -3.82 -3.27 10.93
N ILE A 180 -3.76 -2.71 12.14
CA ILE A 180 -2.78 -3.06 13.16
C ILE A 180 -2.90 -4.54 13.54
N TYR A 181 -4.11 -5.10 13.64
CA TYR A 181 -4.29 -6.53 13.87
C TYR A 181 -3.60 -7.39 12.80
N HIS A 182 -3.75 -7.04 11.53
CA HIS A 182 -3.04 -7.72 10.43
C HIS A 182 -1.52 -7.59 10.54
N LEU A 183 -1.03 -6.36 10.72
CA LEU A 183 0.41 -6.09 10.79
C LEU A 183 1.08 -6.73 12.02
N ALA A 184 0.42 -6.71 13.17
CA ALA A 184 0.98 -7.23 14.42
C ALA A 184 0.86 -8.75 14.54
N TRP A 185 -0.17 -9.35 13.94
CA TRP A 185 -0.52 -10.75 14.16
C TRP A 185 -0.62 -11.58 12.87
N GLU A 186 -1.67 -11.38 12.08
CA GLU A 186 -2.02 -12.31 11.00
C GLU A 186 -0.95 -12.37 9.90
N SER A 187 -0.63 -11.22 9.31
CA SER A 187 0.38 -11.10 8.25
C SER A 187 1.78 -11.42 8.77
N ARG A 188 2.09 -11.02 10.01
CA ARG A 188 3.36 -11.36 10.67
C ARG A 188 3.55 -12.87 10.80
N ARG A 189 2.52 -13.58 11.25
CA ARG A 189 2.55 -15.04 11.39
C ARG A 189 2.72 -15.71 10.04
N ASN A 190 2.08 -15.18 8.98
CA ASN A 190 2.23 -15.72 7.64
C ASN A 190 3.62 -15.47 7.04
N ALA A 191 4.17 -14.26 7.19
CA ALA A 191 5.51 -13.90 6.74
C ALA A 191 6.59 -14.86 7.30
N SER A 192 6.43 -15.24 8.57
CA SER A 192 7.37 -16.13 9.26
C SER A 192 7.42 -17.55 8.69
N ARG A 193 6.43 -17.96 7.87
CA ARG A 193 6.40 -19.26 7.19
C ARG A 193 7.30 -19.32 5.95
N TYR A 194 7.65 -18.16 5.38
CA TYR A 194 8.48 -18.07 4.16
C TYR A 194 10.00 -18.02 4.43
N GLY A 195 10.39 -18.06 5.70
CA GLY A 195 11.78 -18.06 6.16
C GLY A 195 12.06 -17.00 7.22
N ALA A 196 13.15 -17.20 7.96
CA ALA A 196 13.56 -16.27 9.02
C ALA A 196 13.96 -14.88 8.48
N ASP A 197 14.48 -14.83 7.24
CA ASP A 197 14.82 -13.60 6.54
C ASP A 197 13.56 -12.77 6.18
N VAL A 198 12.55 -13.41 5.58
CA VAL A 198 11.26 -12.77 5.26
C VAL A 198 10.54 -12.33 6.54
N GLY A 199 10.47 -13.22 7.54
CA GLY A 199 9.89 -12.89 8.84
C GLY A 199 10.57 -11.70 9.52
N ARG A 200 11.90 -11.58 9.43
CA ARG A 200 12.65 -10.44 9.96
C ARG A 200 12.40 -9.15 9.17
N ALA A 201 12.37 -9.22 7.85
CA ALA A 201 12.07 -8.06 7.00
C ALA A 201 10.67 -7.51 7.30
N PHE A 202 9.67 -8.40 7.36
CA PHE A 202 8.30 -8.03 7.74
C PHE A 202 8.23 -7.49 9.18
N LEU A 203 8.91 -8.13 10.13
CA LEU A 203 8.94 -7.68 11.52
C LEU A 203 9.42 -6.23 11.64
N LEU A 204 10.53 -5.90 10.98
CA LEU A 204 11.10 -4.55 11.02
C LEU A 204 10.14 -3.53 10.42
N CYS A 205 9.69 -3.77 9.18
CA CYS A 205 8.86 -2.82 8.44
C CYS A 205 7.45 -2.71 9.03
N GLY A 206 6.81 -3.85 9.33
CA GLY A 206 5.47 -3.90 9.91
C GLY A 206 5.41 -3.29 11.31
N SER A 207 6.44 -3.48 12.16
CA SER A 207 6.46 -2.83 13.49
C SER A 207 6.65 -1.32 13.37
N LEU A 208 7.53 -0.87 12.48
CA LEU A 208 7.73 0.55 12.21
C LEU A 208 6.41 1.20 11.77
N THR A 209 5.74 0.61 10.77
CA THR A 209 4.44 1.08 10.28
C THR A 209 3.41 1.11 11.40
N SER A 210 3.25 0.01 12.15
CA SER A 210 2.26 -0.07 13.23
C SER A 210 2.46 1.01 14.30
N ILE A 211 3.70 1.23 14.74
CA ILE A 211 4.00 2.24 15.76
C ILE A 211 3.70 3.63 15.21
N LEU A 212 4.20 3.96 14.02
CA LEU A 212 4.02 5.29 13.45
C LEU A 212 2.54 5.58 13.18
N TRP A 213 1.80 4.64 12.60
CA TRP A 213 0.40 4.82 12.23
C TRP A 213 -0.52 5.04 13.43
N ILE A 214 -0.18 4.53 14.61
CA ILE A 214 -0.87 4.87 15.87
C ILE A 214 -0.63 6.32 16.30
N VAL A 215 0.48 6.94 15.89
CA VAL A 215 0.80 8.34 16.20
C VAL A 215 0.06 9.31 15.27
N TYR A 216 -0.22 8.96 14.00
CA TYR A 216 -0.97 9.82 13.07
C TYR A 216 -2.35 10.29 13.57
N PRO A 217 -3.22 9.45 14.17
CA PRO A 217 -4.49 9.94 14.73
C PRO A 217 -4.28 10.83 15.96
N ILE A 218 -3.18 10.68 16.70
CA ILE A 218 -2.82 11.61 17.78
C ILE A 218 -2.50 12.97 17.18
N ALA A 219 -1.68 13.02 16.13
CA ALA A 219 -1.40 14.23 15.37
C ALA A 219 -2.71 14.88 14.88
N TRP A 220 -3.59 14.08 14.28
CA TRP A 220 -4.88 14.57 13.79
C TRP A 220 -5.73 15.19 14.90
N GLY A 221 -5.81 14.51 16.05
CA GLY A 221 -6.58 14.96 17.20
C GLY A 221 -6.08 16.29 17.78
N VAL A 222 -4.77 16.56 17.75
CA VAL A 222 -4.20 17.82 18.24
C VAL A 222 -4.11 18.91 17.17
N CYS A 223 -4.18 18.56 15.88
CA CYS A 223 -4.13 19.46 14.74
C CYS A 223 -5.55 19.81 14.27
N GLU A 224 -6.06 19.11 13.25
CA GLU A 224 -7.33 19.38 12.56
C GLU A 224 -8.55 19.22 13.47
N GLY A 225 -8.51 18.23 14.37
CA GLY A 225 -9.61 17.96 15.31
C GLY A 225 -9.69 19.01 16.41
N GLY A 226 -8.64 19.09 17.22
CA GLY A 226 -8.62 19.86 18.47
C GLY A 226 -8.09 21.29 18.36
N ASN A 227 -7.48 21.68 17.23
CA ASN A 227 -6.83 22.97 17.04
C ASN A 227 -5.90 23.35 18.21
N VAL A 228 -5.08 22.40 18.67
CA VAL A 228 -4.17 22.57 19.82
C VAL A 228 -2.81 23.08 19.35
N ILE A 229 -2.29 22.56 18.22
CA ILE A 229 -0.98 22.93 17.71
C ILE A 229 -1.06 23.79 16.44
N ALA A 230 -0.08 24.69 16.29
CA ALA A 230 0.00 25.61 15.17
C ALA A 230 0.28 24.87 13.85
N PRO A 231 -0.15 25.39 12.69
CA PRO A 231 0.08 24.72 11.41
C PRO A 231 1.56 24.48 11.06
N ASP A 232 2.48 25.38 11.46
CA ASP A 232 3.92 25.12 11.33
C ASP A 232 4.38 23.92 12.17
N SER A 233 3.79 23.73 13.36
CA SER A 233 4.09 22.57 14.21
C SER A 233 3.44 21.29 13.68
N GLU A 234 2.24 21.40 13.10
CA GLU A 234 1.59 20.32 12.35
C GLU A 234 2.46 19.88 11.16
N ALA A 235 3.02 20.82 10.40
CA ALA A 235 3.91 20.55 9.28
C ALA A 235 5.14 19.75 9.71
N VAL A 236 5.76 20.13 10.84
CA VAL A 236 6.89 19.37 11.42
C VAL A 236 6.44 18.01 11.92
N PHE A 237 5.31 17.92 12.62
CA PHE A 237 4.83 16.66 13.20
C PHE A 237 4.56 15.62 12.11
N TYR A 238 3.70 15.95 11.13
CA TYR A 238 3.44 15.04 10.01
C TYR A 238 4.67 14.82 9.13
N GLY A 239 5.48 15.85 8.90
CA GLY A 239 6.72 15.74 8.13
C GLY A 239 7.71 14.72 8.72
N VAL A 240 7.92 14.74 10.03
CA VAL A 240 8.79 13.76 10.71
C VAL A 240 8.19 12.35 10.61
N LEU A 241 6.88 12.21 10.85
CA LEU A 241 6.22 10.91 10.72
C LEU A 241 6.36 10.36 9.30
N ASP A 242 6.15 11.18 8.28
CA ASP A 242 6.26 10.78 6.88
C ASP A 242 7.70 10.45 6.48
N LEU A 243 8.70 11.19 6.95
CA LEU A 243 10.11 10.85 6.72
C LEU A 243 10.46 9.46 7.29
N LEU A 244 9.84 9.06 8.40
CA LEU A 244 10.03 7.72 8.97
C LEU A 244 9.20 6.66 8.23
N ALA A 245 7.94 6.97 7.94
CA ALA A 245 6.98 6.03 7.35
C ALA A 245 7.19 5.79 5.85
N LYS A 246 7.90 6.68 5.15
CA LYS A 246 8.08 6.64 3.69
C LYS A 246 9.54 6.32 3.32
N PRO A 247 10.53 7.24 3.36
CA PRO A 247 11.88 6.94 2.90
C PRO A 247 12.64 5.99 3.84
N VAL A 248 12.51 6.11 5.17
CA VAL A 248 13.15 5.15 6.09
C VAL A 248 12.53 3.76 5.95
N PHE A 249 11.20 3.67 5.92
CA PHE A 249 10.49 2.43 5.60
C PHE A 249 10.97 1.82 4.27
N GLY A 250 10.99 2.59 3.19
CA GLY A 250 11.38 2.12 1.86
C GLY A 250 12.82 1.62 1.83
N ALA A 251 13.75 2.31 2.51
CA ALA A 251 15.12 1.87 2.66
C ALA A 251 15.24 0.54 3.43
N LEU A 252 14.50 0.40 4.54
CA LEU A 252 14.46 -0.85 5.31
C LEU A 252 13.85 -2.00 4.51
N LEU A 253 12.78 -1.74 3.75
CA LEU A 253 12.11 -2.73 2.92
C LEU A 253 13.04 -3.23 1.81
N ILE A 254 13.63 -2.32 1.02
CA ILE A 254 14.57 -2.68 -0.06
C ILE A 254 15.78 -3.43 0.51
N TRP A 255 16.31 -2.98 1.66
CA TRP A 255 17.40 -3.68 2.33
C TRP A 255 17.00 -5.08 2.81
N GLY A 256 15.79 -5.23 3.37
CA GLY A 256 15.25 -6.52 3.80
C GLY A 256 15.08 -7.49 2.63
N HIS A 257 14.60 -7.00 1.49
CA HIS A 257 14.38 -7.77 0.27
C HIS A 257 15.61 -7.98 -0.62
N ARG A 258 16.78 -7.48 -0.24
CA ARG A 258 17.99 -7.54 -1.11
C ARG A 258 18.37 -8.97 -1.56
N ASN A 259 18.04 -9.96 -0.72
CA ASN A 259 18.30 -11.39 -0.92
C ASN A 259 17.00 -12.24 -0.96
N ILE A 260 15.83 -11.61 -1.07
CA ILE A 260 14.54 -12.30 -1.13
C ILE A 260 14.00 -12.11 -2.54
N GLU A 261 13.88 -13.21 -3.29
CA GLU A 261 13.25 -13.16 -4.60
C GLU A 261 11.73 -13.11 -4.46
N PRO A 262 11.01 -12.26 -5.24
CA PRO A 262 9.55 -12.21 -5.20
C PRO A 262 8.87 -13.57 -5.45
N SER A 263 9.51 -14.43 -6.24
CA SER A 263 9.05 -15.80 -6.50
C SER A 263 8.87 -16.63 -5.22
N ARG A 264 9.73 -16.43 -4.21
CA ARG A 264 9.63 -17.10 -2.89
C ARG A 264 8.36 -16.69 -2.13
N LEU A 265 7.84 -15.51 -2.43
CA LEU A 265 6.62 -14.95 -1.82
C LEU A 265 5.36 -15.34 -2.60
N GLY A 266 5.49 -16.20 -3.61
CA GLY A 266 4.40 -16.59 -4.50
C GLY A 266 4.11 -15.59 -5.62
N LEU A 267 4.96 -14.56 -5.80
CA LEU A 267 4.79 -13.57 -6.86
C LEU A 267 5.40 -14.06 -8.18
N ARG A 268 4.53 -14.39 -9.13
CA ARG A 268 4.92 -14.71 -10.50
C ARG A 268 4.71 -13.48 -11.39
N ILE A 269 5.79 -12.75 -11.65
CA ILE A 269 5.77 -11.56 -12.50
C ILE A 269 6.19 -11.97 -13.92
N HIS A 270 5.33 -11.71 -14.89
CA HIS A 270 5.59 -11.99 -16.30
C HIS A 270 6.66 -11.02 -16.85
N ASP A 271 7.62 -11.53 -17.63
CA ASP A 271 8.57 -10.71 -18.40
C ASP A 271 8.36 -10.95 -19.90
N TYR A 272 8.53 -9.94 -20.74
CA TYR A 272 8.23 -10.04 -22.18
C TYR A 272 9.12 -11.05 -22.91
N ASP A 273 10.35 -11.24 -22.42
CA ASP A 273 11.32 -12.16 -23.00
C ASP A 273 10.93 -13.64 -22.79
N ASN A 274 10.04 -13.94 -21.83
CA ASN A 274 9.60 -15.31 -21.56
C ASN A 274 8.64 -15.86 -22.64
N VAL A 275 7.93 -14.99 -23.39
CA VAL A 275 7.06 -15.40 -24.51
C VAL A 275 7.90 -15.92 -25.68
N ALA A 276 9.05 -15.29 -25.94
CA ALA A 276 9.95 -15.71 -27.02
C ALA A 276 10.56 -17.11 -26.76
N THR A 277 10.76 -17.48 -25.49
CA THR A 277 11.21 -18.83 -25.11
C THR A 277 10.10 -19.86 -25.10
N ASP A 278 8.89 -19.54 -24.66
CA ASP A 278 7.77 -20.49 -24.67
C ASP A 278 7.31 -20.82 -26.10
N ASP A 279 7.27 -19.84 -27.01
CA ASP A 279 6.98 -20.08 -28.44
C ASP A 279 8.08 -20.88 -29.16
N ALA A 280 9.36 -20.68 -28.76
CA ALA A 280 10.48 -21.44 -29.30
C ALA A 280 10.53 -22.88 -28.78
N VAL A 281 10.07 -23.13 -27.55
CA VAL A 281 9.96 -24.48 -26.96
C VAL A 281 8.75 -25.23 -27.53
N HIS A 282 7.63 -24.56 -27.79
CA HIS A 282 6.47 -25.18 -28.46
C HIS A 282 6.72 -25.48 -29.94
N LYS A 283 7.56 -24.72 -30.65
CA LYS A 283 7.96 -25.04 -32.04
C LYS A 283 9.02 -26.15 -32.18
N LYS A 284 9.70 -26.55 -31.08
CA LYS A 284 10.79 -27.55 -31.11
C LYS A 284 10.41 -28.96 -30.69
N ARG A 285 9.12 -29.28 -30.49
CA ARG A 285 8.68 -30.68 -30.42
C ARG A 285 8.56 -31.23 -31.84
N PRO A 286 9.39 -32.20 -32.28
CA PRO A 286 9.15 -32.87 -33.54
C PRO A 286 7.88 -33.69 -33.41
N GLN A 287 6.91 -33.38 -34.27
CA GLN A 287 5.75 -34.20 -34.57
C GLN A 287 6.29 -35.47 -35.25
N ASN A 288 6.45 -36.57 -34.48
CA ASN A 288 6.79 -37.87 -35.05
C ASN A 288 5.57 -38.39 -35.82
N ASP A 289 5.54 -38.10 -37.11
CA ASP A 289 4.77 -38.82 -38.12
C ASP A 289 5.23 -40.27 -38.15
N TYR A 290 4.34 -41.19 -37.78
CA TYR A 290 4.47 -42.61 -38.14
C TYR A 290 3.37 -42.97 -39.12
N GLY A 291 3.73 -43.02 -40.39
CA GLY A 291 2.93 -43.64 -41.43
C GLY A 291 3.79 -44.04 -42.61
N THR A 292 4.07 -45.34 -42.76
CA THR A 292 4.02 -46.09 -44.05
C THR A 292 4.26 -47.60 -43.84
N SER A 293 3.15 -48.34 -43.90
CA SER A 293 2.85 -49.57 -44.68
C SER A 293 3.89 -50.62 -45.11
N ALA A 294 3.52 -51.88 -44.82
CA ALA A 294 3.43 -53.08 -45.69
C ALA A 294 4.50 -54.20 -45.64
N GLY A 295 4.06 -55.39 -45.18
CA GLY A 295 4.24 -56.67 -45.89
C GLY A 295 5.15 -57.75 -45.29
N ALA A 296 4.57 -58.82 -44.70
CA ALA A 296 4.88 -60.24 -44.97
C ALA A 296 4.19 -61.19 -43.96
N SER A 297 3.73 -62.34 -44.47
CA SER A 297 2.82 -63.35 -43.90
C SER A 297 3.49 -64.59 -43.26
N THR A 298 2.64 -65.48 -42.70
CA THR A 298 2.82 -66.91 -42.28
C THR A 298 3.39 -67.15 -40.85
N SER A 299 2.95 -68.09 -40.01
CA SER A 299 1.85 -69.09 -39.97
C SER A 299 1.86 -69.86 -38.62
N GLY A 300 0.68 -70.33 -38.15
CA GLY A 300 0.48 -71.41 -37.13
C GLY A 300 0.51 -70.96 -35.65
N THR A 301 -0.35 -71.41 -34.72
CA THR A 301 -1.17 -72.63 -34.61
C THR A 301 -2.21 -72.43 -33.47
N ALA A 302 -3.45 -72.92 -33.63
CA ALA A 302 -4.48 -73.11 -32.57
C ALA A 302 -4.49 -74.60 -32.10
N PRO A 303 -5.36 -75.16 -31.23
CA PRO A 303 -6.62 -74.71 -30.58
C PRO A 303 -6.62 -75.00 -29.04
N ALA A 304 -7.66 -74.95 -28.19
CA ALA A 304 -9.07 -75.36 -28.29
C ALA A 304 -9.91 -74.84 -27.09
N ALA A 305 -11.23 -74.94 -27.26
CA ALA A 305 -12.32 -74.46 -26.42
C ALA A 305 -12.77 -75.43 -25.31
N THR A 306 -13.51 -74.90 -24.32
CA THR A 306 -14.67 -75.56 -23.68
C THR A 306 -15.57 -74.54 -22.95
N ALA A 307 -16.88 -74.69 -23.13
CA ALA A 307 -18.00 -74.18 -22.31
C ALA A 307 -18.92 -75.40 -22.04
N PRO A 308 -20.16 -75.33 -21.50
CA PRO A 308 -20.87 -74.37 -20.63
C PRO A 308 -21.62 -75.07 -19.44
N THR A 309 -22.36 -74.33 -18.60
CA THR A 309 -23.73 -74.60 -18.04
C THR A 309 -24.01 -73.69 -16.81
N GLU A 310 -24.96 -72.73 -16.83
CA GLU A 310 -26.42 -72.84 -16.59
C GLU A 310 -26.74 -73.27 -15.13
N VAL A 311 -27.51 -72.57 -14.27
CA VAL A 311 -28.98 -72.34 -14.28
C VAL A 311 -29.41 -71.62 -12.96
N LEU A 312 -30.47 -70.77 -13.03
CA LEU A 312 -31.45 -70.29 -12.00
C LEU A 312 -30.94 -69.52 -10.75
N GLY A 313 -31.58 -68.46 -10.25
CA GLY A 313 -32.89 -67.85 -10.48
C GLY A 313 -33.37 -67.21 -9.15
N GLY A 314 -34.12 -66.11 -9.21
CA GLY A 314 -34.99 -65.69 -8.10
C GLY A 314 -34.86 -64.26 -7.56
N ASN A 315 -35.65 -63.35 -8.15
CA ASN A 315 -36.43 -62.26 -7.51
C ASN A 315 -36.75 -62.49 -6.01
N THR A 316 -36.94 -61.52 -5.10
CA THR A 316 -37.53 -60.17 -5.20
C THR A 316 -37.36 -59.42 -3.86
N SER A 317 -37.37 -58.09 -3.97
CA SER A 317 -37.70 -57.02 -3.01
C SER A 317 -38.46 -57.33 -1.70
N ALA A 318 -38.06 -56.67 -0.60
CA ALA A 318 -38.95 -55.89 0.28
C ALA A 318 -38.16 -55.05 1.32
N HIS A 319 -38.36 -53.72 1.29
CA HIS A 319 -38.29 -52.80 2.45
C HIS A 319 -39.50 -53.09 3.39
N PRO A 320 -39.64 -52.60 4.65
CA PRO A 320 -39.24 -51.26 5.14
C PRO A 320 -38.77 -51.12 6.62
N THR A 321 -38.32 -49.90 6.96
CA THR A 321 -38.45 -49.14 8.25
C THR A 321 -37.98 -49.73 9.59
N HIS A 322 -37.12 -48.99 10.31
CA HIS A 322 -37.51 -48.32 11.57
C HIS A 322 -36.48 -47.29 12.07
N ASN A 323 -37.02 -46.20 12.63
CA ASN A 323 -36.36 -45.10 13.34
C ASN A 323 -35.57 -45.56 14.58
N VAL A 324 -34.45 -44.87 14.86
CA VAL A 324 -34.20 -44.07 16.09
C VAL A 324 -33.39 -42.84 15.69
#